data_AF-I2ABE7-F1
#
_entry.id   AF-I2ABE7-F1
#
_cell.length_a   1.000
_cell.length_b   1.000
_cell.length_c   1.000
_cell.angle_alpha   90.00
_cell.angle_beta   90.00
_cell.angle_gamma   90.00
#
_symmetry.space_group_name_H-M   'P 1'
#
loop_
_entity.id
_entity.type
_entity.pdbx_description
1 polymer ?
#
loop_
_entity_poly.entity_id
_entity_poly.type
_entity_poly.pdbx_seq_one_letter_code
_entity_poly.pdbx_strand_id
1 'polypeptide(L)'
;MSARSGTSCPPLRYDPIVEHAAEIVNHSTDAYVSHTTRNSPADSPTGALPILKDLGSSAGKSWSLQGAGHDSDADAIKGAILEGTTQGAGVSLNVSPGVFKTLEDTGPAPLANCSYTDFGVSLLHNADTGLSLAVVVLAGK
;
A
#
# COMPACT_ATOMS: atom_id res chain seq x y z
N MET A 1 -11.30 3.77 -14.68
CA MET A 1 -11.02 2.32 -14.85
C MET A 1 -10.56 1.79 -13.52
N SER A 2 -11.29 0.84 -12.92
CA SER A 2 -10.82 0.21 -11.68
C SER A 2 -9.72 -0.78 -12.06
N ALA A 3 -8.48 -0.57 -11.60
CA ALA A 3 -7.35 -1.43 -11.97
C ALA A 3 -7.62 -2.93 -11.66
N ARG A 4 -8.45 -3.22 -10.65
CA ARG A 4 -8.95 -4.55 -10.30
C ARG A 4 -9.94 -5.13 -11.32
N SER A 5 -10.76 -4.32 -11.99
CA SER A 5 -11.79 -4.79 -12.92
C SER A 5 -11.24 -5.36 -14.23
N GLY A 6 -9.95 -5.15 -14.52
CA GLY A 6 -9.26 -5.80 -15.63
C GLY A 6 -8.70 -7.19 -15.30
N THR A 7 -8.92 -7.69 -14.09
CA THR A 7 -8.37 -8.95 -13.57
C THR A 7 -9.47 -10.02 -13.43
N SER A 8 -9.08 -11.26 -13.21
CA SER A 8 -10.01 -12.36 -12.90
C SER A 8 -10.51 -12.34 -11.45
N CYS A 9 -10.01 -11.44 -10.60
CA CYS A 9 -10.36 -11.40 -9.19
C CYS A 9 -11.71 -10.70 -8.94
N PRO A 10 -12.45 -11.08 -7.88
CA PRO A 10 -13.62 -10.33 -7.45
C PRO A 10 -13.28 -8.87 -7.11
N PRO A 11 -14.28 -7.97 -7.15
CA PRO A 11 -14.15 -6.60 -6.65
C PRO A 11 -13.69 -6.60 -5.19
N LEU A 12 -12.85 -5.63 -4.82
CA LEU A 12 -12.43 -5.42 -3.44
C LEU A 12 -13.61 -4.88 -2.62
N ARG A 13 -13.72 -5.32 -1.37
CA ARG A 13 -14.72 -4.85 -0.42
C ARG A 13 -14.11 -3.79 0.49
N TYR A 14 -14.78 -2.66 0.61
CA TYR A 14 -14.38 -1.63 1.57
C TYR A 14 -14.51 -2.16 3.01
N ASP A 15 -13.50 -1.91 3.84
CA ASP A 15 -13.49 -2.25 5.26
C ASP A 15 -12.97 -1.05 6.08
N PRO A 16 -13.77 -0.51 7.02
CA PRO A 16 -13.38 0.68 7.80
C PRO A 16 -12.19 0.44 8.73
N ILE A 17 -11.93 -0.81 9.17
CA ILE A 17 -10.73 -1.13 9.96
C ILE A 17 -9.49 -1.04 9.07
N VAL A 18 -9.62 -1.49 7.82
CA VAL A 18 -8.52 -1.42 6.83
C VAL A 18 -8.27 0.02 6.40
N GLU A 19 -9.32 0.85 6.31
CA GLU A 19 -9.17 2.29 6.07
C GLU A 19 -8.44 2.97 7.22
N HIS A 20 -8.82 2.69 8.47
CA HIS A 20 -8.12 3.27 9.61
C HIS A 20 -6.65 2.82 9.69
N ALA A 21 -6.33 1.59 9.28
CA ALA A 21 -4.94 1.17 9.12
C ALA A 21 -4.21 1.97 8.04
N ALA A 22 -4.86 2.29 6.91
CA ALA A 22 -4.30 3.13 5.86
C ALA A 22 -4.03 4.56 6.36
N GLU A 23 -4.92 5.13 7.18
CA GLU A 23 -4.72 6.43 7.83
C GLU A 23 -3.49 6.44 8.73
N ILE A 24 -3.31 5.41 9.57
CA ILE A 24 -2.16 5.30 10.47
C ILE A 24 -0.85 5.21 9.66
N VAL A 25 -0.84 4.39 8.60
CA VAL A 25 0.32 4.30 7.70
C VAL A 25 0.61 5.67 7.07
N ASN A 26 -0.41 6.34 6.53
CA ASN A 26 -0.25 7.63 5.86
C ASN A 26 0.28 8.72 6.81
N HIS A 27 -0.27 8.79 8.03
CA HIS A 27 0.24 9.70 9.06
C HIS A 27 1.67 9.38 9.50
N SER A 28 2.08 8.11 9.49
CA SER A 28 3.47 7.76 9.79
C SER A 28 4.42 8.26 8.71
N THR A 29 4.02 8.19 7.44
CA THR A 29 4.78 8.70 6.29
C THR A 29 4.83 10.23 6.32
N ASP A 30 3.70 10.88 6.58
CA ASP A 30 3.57 12.32 6.76
C ASP A 30 4.53 12.87 7.84
N ALA A 31 4.51 12.26 9.03
CA ALA A 31 5.41 12.64 10.12
C ALA A 31 6.88 12.47 9.75
N TYR A 32 7.22 11.44 8.97
CA TYR A 32 8.58 11.15 8.52
C TYR A 32 9.07 12.17 7.51
N VAL A 33 8.28 12.48 6.48
CA VAL A 33 8.65 13.48 5.45
C VAL A 33 8.68 14.90 6.02
N SER A 34 7.87 15.21 7.03
CA SER A 34 7.95 16.46 7.79
C SER A 34 9.10 16.49 8.82
N HIS A 35 9.91 15.42 8.92
CA HIS A 35 11.00 15.31 9.90
C HIS A 35 10.58 15.51 11.37
N THR A 36 9.32 15.18 11.70
CA THR A 36 8.79 15.30 13.08
C THR A 36 8.92 13.99 13.87
N THR A 37 9.27 12.89 13.20
CA THR A 37 9.59 11.60 13.81
C THR A 37 10.95 11.09 13.36
N ARG A 38 11.55 10.22 14.19
CA ARG A 38 12.77 9.46 13.85
C ARG A 38 12.47 8.02 13.45
N ASN A 39 11.22 7.58 13.59
CA ASN A 39 10.83 6.22 13.26
C ASN A 39 10.67 6.10 11.75
N SER A 40 11.08 4.95 11.19
CA SER A 40 10.74 4.61 9.81
C SER A 40 9.21 4.57 9.65
N PRO A 41 8.67 5.02 8.51
CA PRO A 41 7.24 4.87 8.23
C PRO A 41 6.81 3.40 8.25
N ALA A 42 5.51 3.18 8.49
CA ALA A 42 4.88 1.87 8.38
C ALA A 42 4.48 1.54 6.93
N ASP A 43 5.19 2.10 5.95
CA ASP A 43 4.90 2.08 4.51
C ASP A 43 5.37 0.82 3.79
N SER A 44 6.12 -0.04 4.49
CA SER A 44 6.54 -1.32 3.94
C SER A 44 5.33 -2.14 3.47
N PRO A 45 5.48 -2.99 2.44
CA PRO A 45 4.37 -3.73 1.85
C PRO A 45 3.52 -4.50 2.88
N THR A 46 4.14 -5.18 3.83
CA THR A 46 3.41 -5.90 4.90
C THR A 46 3.30 -5.11 6.22
N GLY A 47 3.71 -3.85 6.23
CA GLY A 47 3.78 -2.98 7.41
C GLY A 47 2.42 -2.66 8.04
N ALA A 48 1.35 -2.77 7.26
CA ALA A 48 -0.02 -2.58 7.76
C ALA A 48 -0.54 -3.78 8.57
N LEU A 49 0.05 -4.98 8.48
CA LEU A 49 -0.49 -6.18 9.14
C LEU A 49 -0.47 -6.10 10.68
N PRO A 50 0.61 -5.64 11.34
CA PRO A 50 0.59 -5.39 12.78
C PRO A 50 -0.47 -4.36 13.17
N ILE A 51 -0.59 -3.25 12.42
CA ILE A 51 -1.59 -2.20 12.67
C ILE A 51 -3.00 -2.78 12.57
N LEU A 52 -3.29 -3.57 11.53
CA LEU A 52 -4.58 -4.24 11.37
C LEU A 52 -4.92 -5.14 12.55
N LYS A 53 -3.93 -5.86 13.10
CA LYS A 53 -4.13 -6.73 14.28
C LYS A 53 -4.42 -5.91 15.53
N ASP A 54 -3.70 -4.81 15.74
CA ASP A 54 -3.92 -3.91 16.87
C ASP A 54 -5.31 -3.26 16.82
N LEU A 55 -5.82 -2.99 15.62
CA LEU A 55 -7.18 -2.49 15.38
C LEU A 55 -8.27 -3.57 15.44
N GLY A 56 -7.91 -4.83 15.70
CA GLY A 56 -8.87 -5.94 15.84
C GLY A 56 -9.29 -6.63 14.53
N SER A 57 -8.60 -6.38 13.42
CA SER A 57 -8.84 -7.09 12.15
C SER A 57 -8.43 -8.56 12.24
N SER A 58 -9.19 -9.43 11.59
CA SER A 58 -8.84 -10.85 11.42
C SER A 58 -7.95 -11.13 10.19
N ALA A 59 -7.36 -10.10 9.58
CA ALA A 59 -6.51 -10.27 8.40
C ALA A 59 -5.29 -11.14 8.70
N GLY A 60 -5.04 -12.15 7.87
CA GLY A 60 -3.81 -12.96 7.92
C GLY A 60 -2.67 -12.34 7.12
N LYS A 61 -2.98 -11.43 6.20
CA LYS A 61 -2.02 -10.73 5.35
C LYS A 61 -2.48 -9.34 4.96
N SER A 62 -1.52 -8.48 4.65
CA SER A 62 -1.77 -7.14 4.11
C SER A 62 -0.78 -6.78 3.01
N TRP A 63 -1.17 -5.80 2.18
CA TRP A 63 -0.28 -5.09 1.28
C TRP A 63 -0.55 -3.59 1.35
N SER A 64 0.45 -2.76 1.61
CA SER A 64 0.34 -1.31 1.57
C SER A 64 0.93 -0.79 0.26
N LEU A 65 0.12 -0.03 -0.47
CA LEU A 65 0.50 0.67 -1.70
C LEU A 65 0.66 2.14 -1.39
N GLN A 66 1.73 2.74 -1.91
CA GLN A 66 2.12 4.11 -1.64
C GLN A 66 2.03 4.94 -2.91
N GLY A 67 1.70 6.22 -2.74
CA GLY A 67 1.73 7.19 -3.80
C GLY A 67 2.02 8.57 -3.26
N ALA A 68 2.84 9.33 -3.98
CA ALA A 68 3.19 10.69 -3.61
C ALA A 68 3.18 11.59 -4.86
N GLY A 69 2.70 12.81 -4.69
CA GLY A 69 2.71 13.85 -5.72
C GLY A 69 2.90 15.22 -5.08
N HIS A 70 3.61 16.14 -5.74
CA HIS A 70 3.78 17.49 -5.24
C HIS A 70 2.57 18.33 -5.63
N ASP A 71 1.86 18.89 -4.65
CA ASP A 71 0.63 19.68 -4.78
C ASP A 71 -0.42 19.05 -5.72
N SER A 72 -0.46 17.71 -5.76
CA SER A 72 -1.23 16.95 -6.75
C SER A 72 -1.71 15.62 -6.17
N ASP A 73 -2.95 15.64 -5.66
CA ASP A 73 -3.66 14.42 -5.24
C ASP A 73 -3.77 13.41 -6.39
N ALA A 74 -3.95 13.90 -7.61
CA ALA A 74 -4.04 13.06 -8.79
C ALA A 74 -2.76 12.26 -9.05
N ASP A 75 -1.58 12.86 -8.85
CA ASP A 75 -0.31 12.15 -9.05
C ASP A 75 0.01 11.21 -7.90
N ALA A 76 -0.37 11.57 -6.67
CA ALA A 76 -0.31 10.65 -5.53
C ALA A 76 -1.18 9.40 -5.77
N ILE A 77 -2.44 9.59 -6.19
CA ILE A 77 -3.35 8.49 -6.52
C ILE A 77 -2.81 7.64 -7.67
N LYS A 78 -2.27 8.26 -8.73
CA LYS A 78 -1.64 7.53 -9.83
C LYS A 78 -0.46 6.68 -9.36
N GLY A 79 0.37 7.20 -8.45
CA GLY A 79 1.48 6.47 -7.86
C GLY A 79 1.03 5.19 -7.16
N ALA A 80 0.01 5.29 -6.28
CA ALA A 80 -0.54 4.13 -5.58
C ALA A 80 -1.15 3.09 -6.54
N ILE A 81 -1.82 3.55 -7.61
CA ILE A 81 -2.35 2.66 -8.66
C ILE A 81 -1.22 1.99 -9.45
N LEU A 82 -0.14 2.73 -9.74
CA LEU A 82 1.01 2.20 -10.46
C LEU A 82 1.70 1.08 -9.68
N GLU A 83 1.92 1.26 -8.38
CA GLU A 83 2.43 0.20 -7.51
C GLU A 83 1.48 -1.00 -7.47
N GLY A 84 0.17 -0.76 -7.35
CA GLY A 84 -0.83 -1.82 -7.29
C GLY A 84 -0.93 -2.67 -8.56
N THR A 85 -0.53 -2.13 -9.71
CA THR A 85 -0.61 -2.81 -11.03
C THR A 85 0.72 -3.37 -11.49
N THR A 86 1.83 -2.98 -10.85
CA THR A 86 3.17 -3.44 -11.21
C THR A 86 3.48 -4.77 -10.55
N GLN A 87 3.86 -5.75 -11.37
CA GLN A 87 4.30 -7.06 -10.88
C GLN A 87 5.59 -6.91 -10.07
N GLY A 88 5.68 -7.57 -8.91
CA GLY A 88 6.84 -7.49 -8.03
C GLY A 88 7.02 -6.18 -7.26
N ALA A 89 6.11 -5.20 -7.40
CA ALA A 89 6.10 -4.01 -6.55
C ALA A 89 6.08 -4.44 -5.08
N GLY A 90 7.02 -3.92 -4.26
CA GLY A 90 7.17 -4.27 -2.84
C GLY A 90 7.76 -5.66 -2.53
N VAL A 91 8.17 -6.44 -3.53
CA VAL A 91 8.77 -7.76 -3.28
C VAL A 91 10.29 -7.65 -3.24
N SER A 92 10.93 -8.27 -2.23
CA SER A 92 12.39 -8.46 -2.27
C SER A 92 12.76 -9.39 -3.42
N LEU A 93 13.50 -8.83 -4.39
CA LEU A 93 14.00 -9.54 -5.57
C LEU A 93 15.26 -10.34 -5.26
N ASN A 94 16.03 -9.96 -4.25
CA ASN A 94 17.24 -10.68 -3.87
C ASN A 94 16.89 -11.99 -3.17
N VAL A 95 17.46 -13.10 -3.66
CA VAL A 95 17.39 -14.42 -3.02
C VAL A 95 18.71 -14.71 -2.29
N SER A 96 19.82 -14.50 -2.99
CA SER A 96 21.20 -14.72 -2.54
C SER A 96 22.14 -13.77 -3.30
N PRO A 97 23.42 -13.60 -2.89
CA PRO A 97 24.37 -12.75 -3.63
C PRO A 97 24.47 -13.17 -5.10
N GLY A 98 24.11 -12.25 -6.00
CA GLY A 98 24.10 -12.49 -7.46
C GLY A 98 22.89 -13.27 -8.00
N VAL A 99 21.94 -13.67 -7.14
CA VAL A 99 20.74 -14.41 -7.52
C VAL A 99 19.50 -13.57 -7.22
N PHE A 100 18.79 -13.21 -8.29
CA PHE A 100 17.57 -12.41 -8.23
C PHE A 100 16.38 -13.23 -8.75
N LYS A 101 15.20 -12.99 -8.17
CA LYS A 101 13.93 -13.50 -8.67
C LYS A 101 13.66 -12.92 -10.04
N THR A 102 13.12 -13.74 -10.93
CA THR A 102 12.48 -13.25 -12.15
C THR A 102 11.14 -12.58 -11.78
N LEU A 103 10.56 -11.82 -12.70
CA LEU A 103 9.30 -11.12 -12.42
C LEU A 103 8.14 -12.11 -12.18
N GLU A 104 8.14 -13.23 -12.91
CA GLU A 104 7.21 -14.36 -12.71
C GLU A 104 7.31 -14.97 -11.32
N ASP A 105 8.50 -15.07 -10.73
CA ASP A 105 8.73 -15.58 -9.37
C ASP A 105 8.21 -14.63 -8.28
N THR A 106 7.88 -13.38 -8.61
CA THR A 106 7.32 -12.41 -7.65
C THR A 106 5.80 -12.57 -7.43
N GLY A 107 5.14 -13.41 -8.23
CA GLY A 107 3.68 -13.59 -8.20
C GLY A 107 2.94 -12.46 -8.94
N PRO A 108 1.60 -12.41 -8.85
CA PRO A 108 0.81 -11.37 -9.50
C PRO A 108 1.01 -10.00 -8.82
N ALA A 109 0.78 -8.92 -9.58
CA ALA A 109 0.71 -7.57 -9.02
C ALA A 109 -0.31 -7.50 -7.86
N PRO A 110 -0.15 -6.60 -6.87
CA PRO A 110 -1.01 -6.57 -5.69
C PRO A 110 -2.52 -6.52 -6.00
N LEU A 111 -2.93 -5.68 -6.95
CA LEU A 111 -4.33 -5.58 -7.38
C LEU A 111 -4.78 -6.75 -8.25
N ALA A 112 -3.88 -7.52 -8.84
CA ALA A 112 -4.18 -8.78 -9.54
C ALA A 112 -4.08 -10.02 -8.63
N ASN A 113 -3.79 -9.82 -7.34
CA ASN A 113 -3.71 -10.91 -6.37
C ASN A 113 -5.08 -11.13 -5.70
N CYS A 114 -5.72 -12.26 -6.02
CA CYS A 114 -7.06 -12.56 -5.51
C CYS A 114 -7.10 -12.95 -4.03
N SER A 115 -5.94 -13.13 -3.37
CA SER A 115 -5.90 -13.37 -1.92
C SER A 115 -6.20 -12.12 -1.09
N TYR A 116 -6.13 -10.93 -1.69
CA TYR A 116 -6.65 -9.71 -1.08
C TYR A 116 -8.10 -9.52 -1.48
N THR A 117 -8.96 -9.33 -0.49
CA THR A 117 -10.41 -9.22 -0.64
C THR A 117 -10.94 -7.90 -0.16
N ASP A 118 -10.25 -7.28 0.79
CA ASP A 118 -10.69 -6.09 1.48
C ASP A 118 -9.71 -4.94 1.25
N PHE A 119 -10.19 -3.70 1.30
CA PHE A 119 -9.36 -2.52 1.12
C PHE A 119 -9.82 -1.32 1.96
N GLY A 120 -8.89 -0.41 2.17
CA GLY A 120 -9.11 0.91 2.75
C GLY A 120 -8.10 1.90 2.18
N VAL A 121 -8.44 3.19 2.20
CA VAL A 121 -7.64 4.22 1.54
C VAL A 121 -7.47 5.43 2.45
N SER A 122 -6.34 6.11 2.34
CA SER A 122 -6.11 7.40 2.98
C SER A 122 -5.44 8.34 2.00
N LEU A 123 -5.91 9.59 1.98
CA LEU A 123 -5.29 10.68 1.23
C LEU A 123 -5.00 11.81 2.23
N LEU A 124 -3.77 12.29 2.24
CA LEU A 124 -3.31 13.35 3.13
C LEU A 124 -2.56 14.39 2.31
N HIS A 125 -2.79 15.66 2.61
CA HIS A 125 -2.00 16.77 2.06
C HIS A 125 -1.12 17.36 3.15
N ASN A 126 0.19 17.32 2.94
CA ASN A 126 1.22 17.83 3.81
C ASN A 126 1.59 19.25 3.36
N ALA A 127 1.09 20.25 4.09
CA ALA A 127 1.33 21.66 3.77
C ALA A 127 2.78 22.11 4.01
N ASP A 128 3.53 21.41 4.88
CA ASP A 128 4.92 21.76 5.21
C ASP A 128 5.90 21.38 4.08
N THR A 129 5.60 20.29 3.37
CA THR A 129 6.44 19.73 2.30
C THR A 129 5.85 19.88 0.90
N GLY A 130 4.59 20.30 0.79
CA GLY A 130 3.84 20.35 -0.48
C GLY A 130 3.50 18.97 -1.04
N LEU A 131 3.55 17.91 -0.24
CA LEU A 131 3.26 16.55 -0.70
C LEU A 131 1.79 16.19 -0.48
N SER A 132 1.14 15.70 -1.53
CA SER A 132 -0.03 14.84 -1.40
C SER A 132 0.43 13.38 -1.29
N LEU A 133 -0.05 12.67 -0.28
CA LEU A 133 0.28 11.29 0.04
C LEU A 133 -0.99 10.42 -0.04
N ALA A 134 -0.95 9.39 -0.87
CA ALA A 134 -2.02 8.43 -1.04
C ALA A 134 -1.57 7.05 -0.57
N VAL A 135 -2.32 6.44 0.34
CA VAL A 135 -2.10 5.08 0.84
C VAL A 135 -3.31 4.23 0.52
N VAL A 136 -3.07 3.04 -0.03
CA VAL A 136 -4.09 1.99 -0.15
C VAL A 136 -3.61 0.77 0.61
N VAL A 137 -4.37 0.32 1.60
CA VAL A 137 -4.13 -0.95 2.27
C VAL A 137 -5.06 -1.99 1.70
N LEU A 138 -4.48 -3.11 1.28
CA LEU A 138 -5.17 -4.33 0.89
C LEU A 138 -5.06 -5.34 2.03
N ALA A 139 -6.16 -6.05 2.31
CA ALA A 139 -6.20 -7.07 3.35
C ALA A 139 -6.79 -8.39 2.83
N GLY A 140 -6.32 -9.49 3.39
CA GLY A 140 -6.75 -10.84 3.07
C GLY A 140 -6.61 -11.76 4.28
N LYS A 141 -7.28 -12.91 4.23
CA LYS A 141 -7.12 -13.97 5.24
C LYS A 141 -5.87 -14.81 5.03
#